data_AF-A0A7V0ZAJ0-F1
#
_entry.id   AF-A0A7V0ZAJ0-F1
#
_cell.length_a   1.000
_cell.length_b   1.000
_cell.length_c   1.000
_cell.angle_alpha   90.00
_cell.angle_beta   90.00
_cell.angle_gamma   90.00
#
_symmetry.space_group_name_H-M   'P 1'
#
loop_
_entity.id
_entity.type
_entity.pdbx_description
1 polymer ?
#
loop_
_entity_poly.entity_id
_entity_poly.type
_entity_poly.pdbx_seq_one_letter_code
_entity_poly.pdbx_strand_id
1 'polypeptide(L)'
;SKRSDYITVHVPKSPETMGMIGREQFNVMKPSVRLINAARGGIIDPPALLEALNQNKIAGAAIDVYLKEPPDTEAEKALIQHEKVLAVPHLGASTEEAQDQVALDAAQQLVEALRGGEVRNAVNAPGFSEAIPEPLRPYAELAPRMGAMLSAITPGGVNKIEVIYRGPISDLNVSPITTYLLTGLLSASTEQPINVINAPVMAEQYGIEVEQITSAKIREFTNLMEVKITTNQMQRSAVGTIFGHKFPRIIAIDGYHMEMRPEGHVVVILNDDRPGALGQYGMTFGKHDINIADLTFSRKKRSGLAMVGLNLDEAATKDVMDEIRNLEMVEDAWYIHLPELPPDSEEED
;
A
#
# COMPACT_ATOMS: atom_id res chain seq x y z
N SER A 1 6.45 -24.24 0.19
CA SER A 1 5.71 -25.40 0.72
C SER A 1 6.38 -26.74 0.38
N LYS A 2 6.53 -27.14 -0.90
CA LYS A 2 7.00 -28.50 -1.30
C LYS A 2 8.38 -28.95 -0.79
N ARG A 3 9.26 -28.04 -0.38
CA ARG A 3 10.62 -28.34 0.09
C ARG A 3 10.81 -28.21 1.60
N SER A 4 9.85 -27.62 2.30
CA SER A 4 9.97 -27.26 3.72
C SER A 4 9.50 -28.40 4.61
N ASP A 5 10.15 -28.56 5.76
CA ASP A 5 9.70 -29.45 6.84
C ASP A 5 9.12 -28.63 8.02
N TYR A 6 9.53 -27.36 8.12
CA TYR A 6 8.93 -26.35 9.01
C TYR A 6 8.58 -25.13 8.18
N ILE A 7 7.42 -24.52 8.47
CA ILE A 7 6.99 -23.26 7.89
C ILE A 7 6.65 -22.34 9.06
N THR A 8 7.28 -21.17 9.11
CA THR A 8 6.93 -20.09 10.04
C THR A 8 6.46 -18.89 9.23
N VAL A 9 5.43 -18.21 9.72
CA VAL A 9 4.79 -17.11 9.00
C VAL A 9 5.14 -15.80 9.70
N HIS A 10 5.69 -14.85 8.94
CA HIS A 10 6.08 -13.51 9.40
C HIS A 10 5.68 -12.50 8.32
N VAL A 11 4.37 -12.27 8.19
CA VAL A 11 3.83 -11.27 7.27
C VAL A 11 2.85 -10.36 8.01
N PRO A 12 2.70 -9.09 7.57
CA PRO A 12 1.66 -8.21 8.08
C PRO A 12 0.27 -8.78 7.81
N LYS A 13 -0.73 -8.30 8.55
CA LYS A 13 -2.14 -8.49 8.20
C LYS A 13 -2.56 -7.39 7.23
N SER A 14 -2.84 -7.76 5.99
CA SER A 14 -3.37 -6.89 4.94
C SER A 14 -4.48 -7.63 4.17
N PRO A 15 -5.26 -6.95 3.30
CA PRO A 15 -6.21 -7.62 2.42
C PRO A 15 -5.57 -8.74 1.58
N GLU A 16 -4.31 -8.57 1.17
CA GLU A 16 -3.57 -9.52 0.33
C GLU A 16 -3.03 -10.73 1.11
N THR A 17 -2.74 -10.58 2.41
CA THR A 17 -2.19 -11.66 3.24
C THR A 17 -3.25 -12.42 4.03
N MET A 18 -4.48 -11.91 4.11
CA MET A 18 -5.58 -12.56 4.80
C MET A 18 -5.99 -13.85 4.08
N GLY A 19 -5.97 -14.97 4.79
CA GLY A 19 -6.26 -16.29 4.22
C GLY A 19 -5.20 -16.81 3.24
N MET A 20 -4.01 -16.18 3.19
CA MET A 20 -2.92 -16.56 2.28
C MET A 20 -2.56 -18.05 2.37
N ILE A 21 -2.71 -18.67 3.56
CA ILE A 21 -2.55 -20.11 3.76
C ILE A 21 -3.92 -20.75 3.97
N GLY A 22 -4.51 -21.23 2.89
CA GLY A 22 -5.76 -21.99 2.86
C GLY A 22 -5.59 -23.40 2.29
N ARG A 23 -6.71 -24.01 1.86
CA ARG A 23 -6.76 -25.41 1.40
C ARG A 23 -5.76 -25.72 0.29
N GLU A 24 -5.62 -24.82 -0.68
CA GLU A 24 -4.71 -25.01 -1.81
C GLU A 24 -3.26 -25.11 -1.36
N GLN A 25 -2.85 -24.24 -0.42
CA GLN A 25 -1.49 -24.22 0.11
C GLN A 25 -1.22 -25.49 0.92
N PHE A 26 -2.18 -25.98 1.71
CA PHE A 26 -2.04 -27.25 2.43
C PHE A 26 -1.90 -28.46 1.50
N ASN A 27 -2.57 -28.48 0.35
CA ASN A 27 -2.51 -29.60 -0.61
C ASN A 27 -1.11 -29.79 -1.24
N VAL A 28 -0.28 -28.74 -1.26
CA VAL A 28 1.07 -28.79 -1.82
C VAL A 28 2.17 -28.88 -0.76
N MET A 29 1.82 -28.95 0.53
CA MET A 29 2.77 -29.16 1.62
C MET A 29 3.16 -30.63 1.73
N LYS A 30 4.33 -30.90 2.33
CA LYS A 30 4.68 -32.27 2.69
C LYS A 30 3.84 -32.70 3.91
N PRO A 31 3.44 -33.97 4.02
CA PRO A 31 2.80 -34.52 5.22
C PRO A 31 3.62 -34.33 6.50
N SER A 32 4.95 -34.20 6.39
CA SER A 32 5.86 -33.97 7.51
C SER A 32 5.87 -32.52 8.04
N VAL A 33 5.23 -31.57 7.33
CA VAL A 33 5.32 -30.15 7.66
C VAL A 33 4.76 -29.85 9.05
N ARG A 34 5.47 -29.01 9.79
CA ARG A 34 4.95 -28.32 10.98
C ARG A 34 4.82 -26.82 10.68
N LEU A 35 3.62 -26.28 10.90
CA LEU A 35 3.29 -24.88 10.60
C LEU A 35 3.30 -24.04 11.89
N ILE A 36 3.89 -22.85 11.86
CA ILE A 36 4.01 -21.96 13.02
C ILE A 36 3.45 -20.60 12.61
N ASN A 37 2.52 -20.05 13.39
CA ASN A 37 2.06 -18.67 13.27
C ASN A 37 2.06 -17.96 14.63
N ALA A 38 3.04 -17.08 14.77
CA ALA A 38 3.16 -16.13 15.88
C ALA A 38 3.21 -14.67 15.37
N ALA A 39 2.70 -14.42 14.15
CA ALA A 39 2.73 -13.10 13.53
C ALA A 39 1.40 -12.35 13.68
N ARG A 40 0.39 -12.71 12.87
CA ARG A 40 -0.95 -12.12 12.93
C ARG A 40 -2.05 -13.16 12.72
N GLY A 41 -3.15 -12.99 13.42
CA GLY A 41 -4.35 -13.79 13.22
C GLY A 41 -5.00 -13.53 11.86
N GLY A 42 -5.47 -14.60 11.22
CA GLY A 42 -6.14 -14.56 9.91
C GLY A 42 -5.23 -14.77 8.70
N ILE A 43 -3.90 -14.90 8.86
CA ILE A 43 -3.01 -15.26 7.74
C ILE A 43 -3.24 -16.72 7.31
N ILE A 44 -3.50 -17.59 8.28
CA ILE A 44 -3.91 -18.98 8.05
C ILE A 44 -5.42 -19.06 8.22
N ASP A 45 -6.10 -19.68 7.26
CA ASP A 45 -7.54 -19.99 7.32
C ASP A 45 -7.79 -21.08 8.38
N PRO A 46 -8.46 -20.79 9.52
CA PRO A 46 -8.61 -21.75 10.61
C PRO A 46 -9.40 -23.02 10.22
N PRO A 47 -10.57 -22.93 9.53
CA PRO A 47 -11.21 -24.10 8.94
C PRO A 47 -10.30 -24.97 8.06
N ALA A 48 -9.49 -24.36 7.18
CA ALA A 48 -8.60 -25.12 6.30
C ALA A 48 -7.47 -25.81 7.07
N LEU A 49 -6.94 -25.16 8.11
CA LEU A 49 -5.91 -25.75 8.97
C LEU A 49 -6.47 -26.95 9.74
N LEU A 50 -7.66 -26.81 10.33
CA LEU A 50 -8.32 -27.90 11.05
C LEU A 50 -8.56 -29.11 10.15
N GLU A 51 -9.04 -28.86 8.92
CA GLU A 51 -9.22 -29.91 7.91
C GLU A 51 -7.90 -30.60 7.56
N ALA A 52 -6.83 -29.83 7.33
CA ALA A 52 -5.51 -30.37 6.98
C ALA A 52 -4.92 -31.25 8.10
N LEU A 53 -5.10 -30.86 9.37
CA LEU A 53 -4.63 -31.62 10.53
C LEU A 53 -5.41 -32.95 10.69
N ASN A 54 -6.74 -32.89 10.57
CA ASN A 54 -7.63 -34.06 10.64
C ASN A 54 -7.33 -35.07 9.53
N GLN A 55 -7.01 -34.58 8.32
CA GLN A 55 -6.66 -35.41 7.17
C GLN A 55 -5.19 -35.85 7.13
N ASN A 56 -4.38 -35.53 8.15
CA ASN A 56 -2.94 -35.80 8.18
C ASN A 56 -2.16 -35.22 6.98
N LYS A 57 -2.62 -34.10 6.41
CA LYS A 57 -1.92 -33.39 5.34
C LYS A 57 -0.67 -32.65 5.83
N ILE A 58 -0.62 -32.36 7.13
CA ILE A 58 0.54 -31.81 7.83
C ILE A 58 0.71 -32.53 9.18
N ALA A 59 1.91 -32.48 9.75
CA ALA A 59 2.26 -33.18 10.97
C ALA A 59 1.81 -32.45 12.25
N GLY A 60 1.60 -31.14 12.18
CA GLY A 60 1.12 -30.34 13.31
C GLY A 60 1.23 -28.84 13.09
N ALA A 61 0.74 -28.08 14.07
CA ALA A 61 0.82 -26.62 14.05
C ALA A 61 1.14 -26.03 15.43
N ALA A 62 1.68 -24.81 15.45
CA ALA A 62 1.78 -23.97 16.64
C ALA A 62 1.17 -22.59 16.32
N ILE A 63 0.23 -22.13 17.16
CA ILE A 63 -0.57 -20.93 16.92
C ILE A 63 -0.56 -20.07 18.19
N ASP A 64 -0.14 -18.82 18.05
CA ASP A 64 -0.17 -17.82 19.14
C ASP A 64 -1.22 -16.73 18.93
N VAL A 65 -1.68 -16.54 17.70
CA VAL A 65 -2.52 -15.43 17.26
C VAL A 65 -3.78 -15.92 16.56
N TYR A 66 -4.90 -15.24 16.76
CA TYR A 66 -6.23 -15.68 16.32
C TYR A 66 -6.98 -14.58 15.57
N LEU A 67 -8.00 -14.94 14.77
CA LEU A 67 -8.74 -13.98 13.95
C LEU A 67 -9.34 -12.86 14.79
N LYS A 68 -9.87 -13.26 15.95
CA LYS A 68 -10.37 -12.43 17.04
C LYS A 68 -9.84 -12.99 18.35
N GLU A 69 -9.51 -12.10 19.28
CA GLU A 69 -8.95 -12.48 20.57
C GLU A 69 -9.79 -11.86 21.70
N PRO A 70 -10.43 -12.68 22.57
CA PRO A 70 -10.36 -14.15 22.65
C PRO A 70 -11.03 -14.89 21.46
N PRO A 71 -10.57 -16.11 21.11
CA PRO A 71 -11.12 -16.89 20.00
C PRO A 71 -12.55 -17.35 20.27
N ASP A 72 -13.48 -17.06 19.36
CA ASP A 72 -14.91 -17.38 19.51
C ASP A 72 -15.44 -18.32 18.42
N THR A 73 -14.67 -18.58 17.37
CA THR A 73 -15.07 -19.47 16.28
C THR A 73 -14.94 -20.95 16.66
N GLU A 74 -15.84 -21.78 16.14
CA GLU A 74 -15.80 -23.24 16.40
C GLU A 74 -14.52 -23.88 15.85
N ALA A 75 -14.00 -23.40 14.72
CA ALA A 75 -12.75 -23.90 14.15
C ALA A 75 -11.56 -23.60 15.06
N GLU A 76 -11.44 -22.38 15.59
CA GLU A 76 -10.35 -22.02 16.51
C GLU A 76 -10.46 -22.76 17.84
N LYS A 77 -11.67 -22.91 18.40
CA LYS A 77 -11.88 -23.74 19.60
C LYS A 77 -11.45 -25.18 19.38
N ALA A 78 -11.78 -25.76 18.22
CA ALA A 78 -11.37 -27.11 17.87
C ALA A 78 -9.84 -27.21 17.67
N LEU A 79 -9.21 -26.21 17.05
CA LEU A 79 -7.75 -26.13 16.91
C LEU A 79 -7.05 -26.08 18.27
N ILE A 80 -7.55 -25.27 19.20
CA ILE A 80 -7.00 -25.14 20.57
C ILE A 80 -7.01 -26.50 21.30
N GLN A 81 -8.02 -27.33 21.04
CA GLN A 81 -8.17 -28.65 21.65
C GLN A 81 -7.49 -29.79 20.86
N HIS A 82 -6.95 -29.50 19.68
CA HIS A 82 -6.43 -30.54 18.80
C HIS A 82 -5.06 -31.03 19.29
N GLU A 83 -4.89 -32.34 19.42
CA GLU A 83 -3.65 -33.01 19.89
C GLU A 83 -2.35 -32.69 19.11
N LYS A 84 -2.46 -32.17 17.87
CA LYS A 84 -1.33 -31.83 17.01
C LYS A 84 -1.07 -30.32 16.95
N VAL A 85 -1.76 -29.56 17.79
CA VAL A 85 -1.70 -28.11 17.84
C VAL A 85 -1.17 -27.67 19.19
N LEU A 86 -0.08 -26.90 19.18
CA LEU A 86 0.34 -26.10 20.31
C LEU A 86 -0.32 -24.73 20.20
N ALA A 87 -1.40 -24.52 20.95
CA ALA A 87 -2.09 -23.24 21.02
C ALA A 87 -1.64 -22.46 22.26
N VAL A 88 -1.22 -21.21 22.07
CA VAL A 88 -0.84 -20.29 23.15
C VAL A 88 -1.63 -18.97 23.02
N PRO A 89 -1.91 -18.27 24.14
CA PRO A 89 -2.77 -17.09 24.14
C PRO A 89 -1.98 -15.79 23.93
N HIS A 90 -1.49 -15.55 22.72
CA HIS A 90 -0.77 -14.33 22.32
C HIS A 90 0.36 -13.95 23.29
N LEU A 91 1.25 -14.90 23.55
CA LEU A 91 2.35 -14.77 24.49
C LEU A 91 3.63 -14.24 23.85
N GLY A 92 3.67 -13.99 22.54
CA GLY A 92 4.88 -13.55 21.83
C GLY A 92 5.59 -12.32 22.44
N ALA A 93 4.86 -11.42 23.10
CA ALA A 93 5.39 -10.23 23.78
C ALA A 93 5.22 -10.24 25.32
N SER A 94 4.76 -11.34 25.91
CA SER A 94 4.38 -11.44 27.33
C SER A 94 5.52 -11.98 28.21
N THR A 95 6.72 -11.40 28.08
CA THR A 95 7.88 -11.68 28.96
C THR A 95 8.16 -10.48 29.87
N GLU A 96 8.68 -10.72 31.09
CA GLU A 96 9.01 -9.63 32.03
C GLU A 96 10.03 -8.67 31.41
N GLU A 97 11.03 -9.20 30.72
CA GLU A 97 12.07 -8.43 30.05
C GLU A 97 11.52 -7.55 28.92
N ALA A 98 10.55 -8.04 28.14
CA ALA A 98 9.90 -7.25 27.10
C ALA A 98 9.03 -6.14 27.69
N GLN A 99 8.30 -6.42 28.77
CA GLN A 99 7.46 -5.41 29.44
C GLN A 99 8.30 -4.31 30.08
N ASP A 100 9.41 -4.66 30.74
CA ASP A 100 10.34 -3.69 31.32
C ASP A 100 10.94 -2.78 30.24
N GLN A 101 11.35 -3.35 29.10
CA GLN A 101 11.91 -2.57 27.99
C GLN A 101 10.85 -1.64 27.37
N VAL A 102 9.62 -2.13 27.15
CA VAL A 102 8.51 -1.31 26.64
C VAL A 102 8.18 -0.16 27.59
N ALA A 103 8.16 -0.41 28.90
CA ALA A 103 7.91 0.61 29.91
C ALA A 103 9.02 1.67 29.93
N LEU A 104 10.28 1.25 29.85
CA LEU A 104 11.44 2.15 29.76
C LEU A 104 11.37 3.02 28.50
N ASP A 105 11.11 2.41 27.35
CA ASP A 105 11.03 3.10 26.07
C ASP A 105 9.87 4.12 26.07
N ALA A 106 8.71 3.76 26.62
CA ALA A 106 7.57 4.67 26.74
C ALA A 106 7.87 5.85 27.69
N ALA A 107 8.51 5.58 28.83
CA ALA A 107 8.91 6.62 29.78
C ALA A 107 9.96 7.57 29.17
N GLN A 108 10.91 7.04 28.42
CA GLN A 108 11.94 7.82 27.76
C GLN A 108 11.35 8.69 26.64
N GLN A 109 10.46 8.14 25.81
CA GLN A 109 9.71 8.90 24.80
C GLN A 109 8.91 10.05 25.43
N LEU A 110 8.25 9.82 26.57
CA LEU A 110 7.51 10.88 27.28
C LEU A 110 8.44 12.01 27.76
N VAL A 111 9.60 11.66 28.31
CA VAL A 111 10.59 12.66 28.78
C VAL A 111 11.17 13.46 27.61
N GLU A 112 11.48 12.81 26.49
CA GLU A 112 11.96 13.46 25.27
C GLU A 112 10.90 14.43 24.72
N ALA A 113 9.65 13.99 24.63
CA ALA A 113 8.52 14.82 24.19
C ALA A 113 8.32 16.07 25.09
N LEU A 114 8.31 15.90 26.41
CA LEU A 114 8.13 17.00 27.36
C LEU A 114 9.28 18.02 27.35
N ARG A 115 10.47 17.62 26.89
CA ARG A 115 11.64 18.50 26.73
C ARG A 115 11.68 19.21 25.38
N GLY A 116 10.67 19.00 24.52
CA GLY A 116 10.64 19.53 23.15
C GLY A 116 11.62 18.80 22.22
N GLY A 117 12.04 17.58 22.58
CA GLY A 117 12.81 16.70 21.72
C GLY A 117 11.94 15.98 20.68
N GLU A 118 12.58 15.22 19.81
CA GLU A 118 11.91 14.41 18.79
C GLU A 118 11.09 13.27 19.43
N VAL A 119 9.83 13.10 19.02
CA VAL A 119 8.96 12.03 19.56
C VAL A 119 9.08 10.78 18.69
N ARG A 120 9.92 9.84 19.11
CA ARG A 120 10.07 8.54 18.45
C ARG A 120 8.78 7.72 18.60
N ASN A 121 8.40 6.99 17.55
CA ASN A 121 7.19 6.13 17.53
C ASN A 121 5.87 6.86 17.82
N ALA A 122 5.82 8.18 17.64
CA ALA A 122 4.57 8.91 17.80
C ALA A 122 3.50 8.35 16.86
N VAL A 123 2.31 8.10 17.39
CA VAL A 123 1.19 7.55 16.63
C VAL A 123 0.46 8.65 15.86
N ASN A 124 0.56 9.91 16.30
CA ASN A 124 -0.03 11.09 15.68
C ASN A 124 0.83 12.35 15.90
N ALA A 125 0.60 13.39 15.08
CA ALA A 125 1.37 14.64 15.07
C ALA A 125 0.44 15.87 15.07
N PRO A 126 -0.19 16.22 16.22
CA PRO A 126 -0.98 17.45 16.30
C PRO A 126 -0.10 18.66 15.98
N GLY A 127 -0.52 19.47 14.99
CA GLY A 127 0.21 20.65 14.50
C GLY A 127 1.11 20.43 13.27
N PHE A 128 1.36 19.19 12.84
CA PHE A 128 2.15 18.94 11.62
C PHE A 128 1.48 19.53 10.37
N SER A 129 0.15 19.40 10.27
CA SER A 129 -0.65 20.01 9.21
C SER A 129 -0.69 21.54 9.28
N GLU A 130 -0.70 22.10 10.49
CA GLU A 130 -0.73 23.56 10.73
C GLU A 130 0.59 24.24 10.32
N ALA A 131 1.70 23.50 10.40
CA ALA A 131 3.02 23.97 9.97
C ALA A 131 3.18 24.05 8.44
N ILE A 132 2.23 23.50 7.66
CA ILE A 132 2.29 23.53 6.19
C ILE A 132 1.81 24.89 5.68
N PRO A 133 2.64 25.62 4.91
CA PRO A 133 2.23 26.86 4.25
C PRO A 133 0.96 26.66 3.39
N GLU A 134 0.04 27.62 3.39
CA GLU A 134 -1.21 27.57 2.60
C GLU A 134 -1.02 27.06 1.16
N PRO A 135 -0.03 27.56 0.37
CA PRO A 135 0.13 27.11 -1.02
C PRO A 135 0.55 25.64 -1.17
N LEU A 136 1.06 25.02 -0.10
CA LEU A 136 1.48 23.62 -0.07
C LEU A 136 0.40 22.68 0.46
N ARG A 137 -0.63 23.19 1.15
CA ARG A 137 -1.67 22.34 1.77
C ARG A 137 -2.36 21.39 0.78
N PRO A 138 -2.75 21.80 -0.44
CA PRO A 138 -3.33 20.87 -1.40
C PRO A 138 -2.36 19.73 -1.81
N TYR A 139 -1.05 19.96 -1.73
CA TYR A 139 -0.05 18.92 -1.98
C TYR A 139 0.04 17.90 -0.84
N ALA A 140 -0.41 18.22 0.37
CA ALA A 140 -0.50 17.27 1.47
C ALA A 140 -1.56 16.19 1.20
N GLU A 141 -2.57 16.50 0.39
CA GLU A 141 -3.54 15.52 -0.10
C GLU A 141 -3.00 14.74 -1.31
N LEU A 142 -2.29 15.40 -2.22
CA LEU A 142 -1.76 14.78 -3.44
C LEU A 142 -0.60 13.81 -3.16
N ALA A 143 0.36 14.22 -2.32
CA ALA A 143 1.58 13.47 -2.06
C ALA A 143 1.36 12.02 -1.58
N PRO A 144 0.53 11.73 -0.56
CA PRO A 144 0.34 10.35 -0.10
C PRO A 144 -0.36 9.51 -1.17
N ARG A 145 -1.27 10.10 -1.95
CA ARG A 145 -1.94 9.39 -3.05
C ARG A 145 -0.97 9.04 -4.18
N MET A 146 -0.07 9.95 -4.53
CA MET A 146 1.02 9.66 -5.47
C MET A 146 1.93 8.54 -4.95
N GLY A 147 2.28 8.56 -3.65
CA GLY A 147 3.09 7.54 -3.01
C GLY A 147 2.44 6.16 -3.06
N ALA A 148 1.17 6.08 -2.66
CA ALA A 148 0.40 4.83 -2.66
C ALA A 148 0.25 4.27 -4.09
N MET A 149 -0.09 5.12 -5.06
CA MET A 149 -0.17 4.70 -6.46
C MET A 149 1.17 4.19 -6.98
N LEU A 150 2.25 4.95 -6.80
CA LEU A 150 3.59 4.55 -7.25
C LEU A 150 4.05 3.25 -6.62
N SER A 151 3.80 3.06 -5.31
CA SER A 151 4.08 1.80 -4.62
C SER A 151 3.31 0.62 -5.23
N ALA A 152 2.04 0.81 -5.60
CA ALA A 152 1.22 -0.25 -6.17
C ALA A 152 1.65 -0.65 -7.59
N ILE A 153 2.08 0.31 -8.41
CA ILE A 153 2.44 0.05 -9.81
C ILE A 153 3.93 -0.30 -10.01
N THR A 154 4.75 -0.29 -8.95
CA THR A 154 6.20 -0.47 -9.05
C THR A 154 6.67 -1.63 -8.17
N PRO A 155 6.71 -2.86 -8.70
CA PRO A 155 7.18 -4.02 -7.96
C PRO A 155 8.64 -3.89 -7.51
N GLY A 156 8.94 -4.57 -6.40
CA GLY A 156 10.27 -4.64 -5.80
C GLY A 156 10.43 -3.76 -4.56
N GLY A 157 11.52 -3.99 -3.83
CA GLY A 157 11.89 -3.15 -2.69
C GLY A 157 12.43 -1.81 -3.18
N VAL A 158 11.81 -0.72 -2.73
CA VAL A 158 12.26 0.65 -3.04
C VAL A 158 13.62 0.88 -2.40
N ASN A 159 14.57 1.42 -3.15
CA ASN A 159 15.91 1.78 -2.65
C ASN A 159 16.19 3.27 -2.78
N LYS A 160 15.50 3.98 -3.69
CA LYS A 160 15.66 5.41 -3.90
C LYS A 160 14.35 6.09 -4.29
N ILE A 161 14.12 7.26 -3.72
CA ILE A 161 13.00 8.15 -3.99
C ILE A 161 13.57 9.53 -4.33
N GLU A 162 13.25 10.03 -5.51
CA GLU A 162 13.59 11.38 -5.95
C GLU A 162 12.30 12.20 -6.06
N VAL A 163 12.23 13.32 -5.36
CA VAL A 163 11.09 14.24 -5.39
C VAL A 163 11.55 15.59 -5.91
N ILE A 164 10.97 16.02 -7.03
CA ILE A 164 11.29 17.27 -7.69
C ILE A 164 10.10 18.22 -7.59
N TYR A 165 10.27 19.32 -6.85
CA TYR A 165 9.31 20.41 -6.76
C TYR A 165 9.69 21.52 -7.73
N ARG A 166 8.76 21.92 -8.59
CA ARG A 166 8.95 22.99 -9.56
C ARG A 166 7.94 24.10 -9.38
N GLY A 167 8.35 25.33 -9.69
CA GLY A 167 7.49 26.51 -9.64
C GLY A 167 7.59 27.30 -8.33
N PRO A 168 6.71 28.30 -8.10
CA PRO A 168 6.67 29.07 -6.85
C PRO A 168 6.67 28.24 -5.55
N ILE A 169 6.11 27.01 -5.57
CA ILE A 169 6.16 26.11 -4.40
C ILE A 169 7.59 25.69 -4.02
N SER A 170 8.56 25.79 -4.94
CA SER A 170 9.95 25.38 -4.71
C SER A 170 10.71 26.28 -3.75
N ASP A 171 10.20 27.49 -3.50
CA ASP A 171 10.77 28.48 -2.58
C ASP A 171 10.24 28.31 -1.14
N LEU A 172 9.25 27.42 -0.94
CA LEU A 172 8.65 27.11 0.36
C LEU A 172 9.34 25.89 1.00
N ASN A 173 9.10 25.69 2.30
CA ASN A 173 9.52 24.45 2.96
C ASN A 173 8.65 23.27 2.51
N VAL A 174 9.12 22.53 1.51
CA VAL A 174 8.45 21.37 0.92
C VAL A 174 8.69 20.06 1.67
N SER A 175 9.55 20.03 2.69
CA SER A 175 9.86 18.83 3.46
C SER A 175 8.63 18.11 4.03
N PRO A 176 7.61 18.80 4.57
CA PRO A 176 6.38 18.14 5.02
C PRO A 176 5.66 17.37 3.91
N ILE A 177 5.70 17.87 2.67
CA ILE A 177 5.05 17.22 1.52
C ILE A 177 5.80 15.94 1.14
N THR A 178 7.13 15.96 1.19
CA THR A 178 7.95 14.74 1.03
C THR A 178 7.61 13.72 2.11
N THR A 179 7.41 14.14 3.36
CA THR A 179 6.99 13.26 4.44
C THR A 179 5.62 12.62 4.18
N TYR A 180 4.63 13.39 3.72
CA TYR A 180 3.33 12.85 3.31
C TYR A 180 3.44 11.88 2.12
N LEU A 181 4.34 12.13 1.16
CA LEU A 181 4.61 11.16 0.10
C LEU A 181 5.08 9.81 0.66
N LEU A 182 6.00 9.85 1.63
CA LEU A 182 6.52 8.64 2.27
C LEU A 182 5.43 7.87 3.01
N THR A 183 4.45 8.56 3.62
CA THR A 183 3.35 7.84 4.29
C THR A 183 2.59 6.97 3.30
N GLY A 184 2.22 7.52 2.14
CA GLY A 184 1.53 6.77 1.09
C GLY A 184 2.36 5.64 0.50
N LEU A 185 3.65 5.90 0.25
CA LEU A 185 4.55 4.94 -0.39
C LEU A 185 4.88 3.76 0.53
N LEU A 186 5.08 3.99 1.83
CA LEU A 186 5.48 2.94 2.77
C LEU A 186 4.29 2.16 3.33
N SER A 187 3.08 2.73 3.35
CA SER A 187 1.90 2.11 3.97
C SER A 187 1.57 0.70 3.45
N ALA A 188 1.87 0.40 2.19
CA ALA A 188 1.60 -0.91 1.59
C ALA A 188 2.64 -2.00 1.96
N SER A 189 3.81 -1.60 2.48
CA SER A 189 4.98 -2.47 2.63
C SER A 189 5.39 -2.74 4.09
N THR A 190 4.67 -2.20 5.07
CA THR A 190 5.09 -2.22 6.49
C THR A 190 4.04 -2.80 7.43
N GLU A 191 4.49 -3.47 8.49
CA GLU A 191 3.59 -4.05 9.51
C GLU A 191 3.03 -3.03 10.51
N GLN A 192 3.75 -1.94 10.72
CA GLN A 192 3.34 -0.86 11.61
C GLN A 192 2.60 0.21 10.79
N PRO A 193 1.53 0.83 11.35
CA PRO A 193 0.91 1.98 10.74
C PRO A 193 1.93 3.08 10.48
N ILE A 194 2.03 3.52 9.23
CA ILE A 194 2.90 4.64 8.83
C ILE A 194 2.15 5.95 9.02
N ASN A 195 2.84 6.93 9.58
CA ASN A 195 2.37 8.29 9.78
C ASN A 195 3.50 9.29 9.50
N VAL A 196 3.18 10.58 9.59
CA VAL A 196 4.11 11.66 9.27
C VAL A 196 5.33 11.77 10.20
N ILE A 197 5.32 11.09 11.36
CA ILE A 197 6.46 11.10 12.28
C ILE A 197 7.38 9.91 12.00
N ASN A 198 6.83 8.71 11.85
CA ASN A 198 7.66 7.52 11.64
C ASN A 198 8.09 7.32 10.18
N ALA A 199 7.41 7.91 9.18
CA ALA A 199 7.71 7.65 7.77
C ALA A 199 9.17 7.96 7.37
N PRO A 200 9.78 9.10 7.75
CA PRO A 200 11.19 9.38 7.41
C PRO A 200 12.15 8.40 8.10
N VAL A 201 11.89 8.07 9.37
CA VAL A 201 12.69 7.13 10.16
C VAL A 201 12.63 5.73 9.55
N MET A 202 11.44 5.30 9.14
CA MET A 202 11.23 4.00 8.48
C MET A 202 11.94 3.94 7.12
N ALA A 203 11.88 5.02 6.34
CA ALA A 203 12.61 5.10 5.07
C ALA A 203 14.12 4.90 5.29
N GLU A 204 14.70 5.58 6.28
CA GLU A 204 16.12 5.42 6.64
C GLU A 204 16.45 4.01 7.13
N GLN A 205 15.61 3.42 7.99
CA GLN A 205 15.79 2.06 8.50
C GLN A 205 15.76 0.99 7.39
N TYR A 206 14.94 1.20 6.36
CA TYR A 206 14.91 0.34 5.18
C TYR A 206 16.04 0.63 4.17
N GLY A 207 16.90 1.62 4.47
CA GLY A 207 17.99 2.02 3.58
C GLY A 207 17.52 2.71 2.30
N ILE A 208 16.36 3.37 2.35
CA ILE A 208 15.80 4.11 1.21
C ILE A 208 16.45 5.49 1.15
N GLU A 209 17.16 5.76 0.06
CA GLU A 209 17.72 7.08 -0.22
C GLU A 209 16.59 8.03 -0.66
N VAL A 210 16.36 9.11 0.10
CA VAL A 210 15.34 10.12 -0.23
C VAL A 210 16.03 11.41 -0.64
N GLU A 211 15.89 11.78 -1.90
CA GLU A 211 16.41 13.03 -2.48
C GLU A 211 15.28 14.00 -2.76
N GLN A 212 15.44 15.22 -2.25
CA GLN A 212 14.52 16.33 -2.51
C GLN A 212 15.22 17.39 -3.36
N ILE A 213 14.62 17.73 -4.49
CA ILE A 213 15.13 18.67 -5.48
C ILE A 213 14.12 19.80 -5.65
N THR A 214 14.56 21.04 -5.55
CA THR A 214 13.74 22.23 -5.83
C THR A 214 14.24 22.93 -7.09
N SER A 215 13.32 23.44 -7.90
CA SER A 215 13.67 24.17 -9.12
C SER A 215 12.68 25.26 -9.46
N ALA A 216 13.15 26.50 -9.50
CA ALA A 216 12.35 27.65 -9.95
C ALA A 216 11.99 27.62 -11.45
N LYS A 217 12.49 26.64 -12.23
CA LYS A 217 12.16 26.52 -13.67
C LYS A 217 10.73 26.03 -13.86
N ILE A 218 9.87 26.92 -14.34
CA ILE A 218 8.49 26.63 -14.73
C ILE A 218 8.46 25.76 -16.00
N ARG A 219 7.54 24.78 -16.07
CA ARG A 219 7.26 23.94 -17.25
C ARG A 219 5.81 24.17 -17.71
N GLU A 220 5.15 23.16 -18.29
CA GLU A 220 3.76 23.22 -18.79
C GLU A 220 2.75 23.71 -17.74
N PHE A 221 3.04 23.52 -16.45
CA PHE A 221 2.26 24.04 -15.33
C PHE A 221 3.12 24.88 -14.39
N THR A 222 2.47 25.83 -13.71
CA THR A 222 3.12 26.77 -12.78
C THR A 222 3.76 26.06 -11.60
N ASN A 223 3.09 25.05 -11.03
CA ASN A 223 3.59 24.26 -9.91
C ASN A 223 3.50 22.77 -10.25
N LEU A 224 4.58 22.01 -10.00
CA LEU A 224 4.63 20.57 -10.25
C LEU A 224 5.35 19.84 -9.11
N MET A 225 4.84 18.66 -8.78
CA MET A 225 5.52 17.67 -7.97
C MET A 225 5.79 16.44 -8.83
N GLU A 226 7.05 16.18 -9.13
CA GLU A 226 7.49 15.00 -9.88
C GLU A 226 8.14 14.03 -8.89
N VAL A 227 7.63 12.81 -8.83
CA VAL A 227 8.14 11.75 -7.97
C VAL A 227 8.69 10.65 -8.86
N LYS A 228 9.91 10.22 -8.58
CA LYS A 228 10.55 9.08 -9.22
C LYS A 228 10.98 8.09 -8.15
N ILE A 229 10.62 6.83 -8.35
CA ILE A 229 10.98 5.74 -7.45
C ILE A 229 11.82 4.72 -8.20
N THR A 230 12.86 4.25 -7.55
CA THR A 230 13.74 3.19 -8.03
C THR A 230 13.62 2.02 -7.07
N THR A 231 13.29 0.85 -7.61
CA THR A 231 13.29 -0.42 -6.89
C THR A 231 14.49 -1.25 -7.35
N ASN A 232 14.69 -2.40 -6.71
CA ASN A 232 15.63 -3.40 -7.17
C ASN A 232 15.25 -4.07 -8.52
N GLN A 233 14.05 -3.80 -9.05
CA GLN A 233 13.57 -4.42 -10.30
C GLN A 233 13.37 -3.40 -11.42
N MET A 234 12.84 -2.22 -11.10
CA MET A 234 12.48 -1.23 -12.10
C MET A 234 12.46 0.18 -11.53
N GLN A 235 12.17 1.14 -12.41
CA GLN A 235 12.01 2.54 -12.05
C GLN A 235 10.67 3.02 -12.60
N ARG A 236 9.95 3.82 -11.82
CA ARG A 236 8.78 4.56 -12.30
C ARG A 236 8.78 6.01 -11.84
N SER A 237 7.99 6.81 -12.52
CA SER A 237 7.78 8.22 -12.19
C SER A 237 6.32 8.62 -12.34
N ALA A 238 5.89 9.58 -11.55
CA ALA A 238 4.60 10.25 -11.70
C ALA A 238 4.77 11.75 -11.51
N VAL A 239 3.98 12.54 -12.23
CA VAL A 239 3.93 13.99 -12.10
C VAL A 239 2.53 14.38 -11.68
N GLY A 240 2.44 15.12 -10.58
CA GLY A 240 1.20 15.66 -10.05
C GLY A 240 1.20 17.18 -9.99
N THR A 241 0.01 17.75 -10.01
CA THR A 241 -0.24 19.18 -9.83
C THR A 241 -1.60 19.40 -9.18
N ILE A 242 -1.87 20.65 -8.82
CA ILE A 242 -3.14 21.10 -8.27
C ILE A 242 -3.82 21.95 -9.34
N PHE A 243 -4.93 21.45 -9.87
CA PHE A 243 -5.80 22.20 -10.78
C PHE A 243 -6.64 23.18 -9.96
N GLY A 244 -6.74 24.42 -10.45
CA GLY A 244 -7.35 25.51 -9.68
C GLY A 244 -6.62 25.72 -8.35
N HIS A 245 -7.38 25.66 -7.25
CA HIS A 245 -6.83 25.86 -5.90
C HIS A 245 -6.86 24.61 -5.02
N LYS A 246 -7.60 23.57 -5.41
CA LYS A 246 -7.90 22.44 -4.52
C LYS A 246 -7.92 21.06 -5.17
N PHE A 247 -7.83 20.96 -6.50
CA PHE A 247 -8.08 19.69 -7.19
C PHE A 247 -6.79 18.95 -7.54
N PRO A 248 -6.43 17.87 -6.83
CA PRO A 248 -5.24 17.09 -7.17
C PRO A 248 -5.44 16.37 -8.51
N ARG A 249 -4.40 16.40 -9.34
CA ARG A 249 -4.35 15.68 -10.61
C ARG A 249 -3.00 15.03 -10.79
N ILE A 250 -3.02 13.79 -11.28
CA ILE A 250 -1.84 13.16 -11.87
C ILE A 250 -1.86 13.50 -13.36
N ILE A 251 -0.81 14.19 -13.80
CA ILE A 251 -0.71 14.68 -15.18
C ILE A 251 0.23 13.84 -16.05
N ALA A 252 1.05 12.99 -15.44
CA ALA A 252 1.85 12.02 -16.16
C ALA A 252 2.25 10.83 -15.30
N ILE A 253 2.36 9.65 -15.91
CA ILE A 253 3.01 8.46 -15.33
C ILE A 253 4.03 7.96 -16.33
N ASP A 254 5.28 7.79 -15.92
CA ASP A 254 6.41 7.44 -16.77
C ASP A 254 6.59 8.32 -18.01
N GLY A 255 6.01 9.52 -18.05
CA GLY A 255 5.98 10.42 -19.20
C GLY A 255 4.83 10.17 -20.19
N TYR A 256 3.88 9.30 -19.86
CA TYR A 256 2.57 9.23 -20.51
C TYR A 256 1.70 10.37 -19.95
N HIS A 257 1.48 11.41 -20.74
CA HIS A 257 0.68 12.58 -20.35
C HIS A 257 -0.80 12.21 -20.26
N MET A 258 -1.42 12.45 -19.10
CA MET A 258 -2.80 12.09 -18.79
C MET A 258 -3.41 13.13 -17.86
N GLU A 259 -4.70 13.03 -17.55
CA GLU A 259 -5.33 13.83 -16.50
C GLU A 259 -6.18 12.87 -15.67
N MET A 260 -5.63 12.42 -14.54
CA MET A 260 -6.28 11.41 -13.69
C MET A 260 -6.54 11.96 -12.30
N ARG A 261 -7.72 11.64 -11.75
CA ARG A 261 -8.07 11.95 -10.36
C ARG A 261 -7.50 10.86 -9.45
N PRO A 262 -6.65 11.20 -8.46
CA PRO A 262 -6.09 10.21 -7.56
C PRO A 262 -7.07 9.86 -6.42
N GLU A 263 -8.29 9.43 -6.74
CA GLU A 263 -9.35 9.16 -5.76
C GLU A 263 -10.17 7.92 -6.09
N GLY A 264 -10.78 7.32 -5.08
CA GLY A 264 -11.71 6.21 -5.22
C GLY A 264 -11.05 4.94 -5.79
N HIS A 265 -11.70 4.33 -6.77
CA HIS A 265 -11.28 3.08 -7.40
C HIS A 265 -10.48 3.36 -8.68
N VAL A 266 -9.15 3.41 -8.56
CA VAL A 266 -8.26 3.73 -9.68
C VAL A 266 -7.76 2.44 -10.34
N VAL A 267 -7.82 2.39 -11.67
CA VAL A 267 -7.16 1.35 -12.47
C VAL A 267 -6.17 1.99 -13.43
N VAL A 268 -4.94 1.48 -13.44
CA VAL A 268 -3.90 1.85 -14.41
C VAL A 268 -3.60 0.63 -15.26
N ILE A 269 -3.64 0.78 -16.59
CA ILE A 269 -3.37 -0.29 -17.55
C ILE A 269 -2.24 0.15 -18.48
N LEU A 270 -1.23 -0.69 -18.64
CA LEU A 270 -0.22 -0.55 -19.68
C LEU A 270 -0.50 -1.59 -20.77
N ASN A 271 -0.62 -1.15 -22.02
CA ASN A 271 -1.03 -2.03 -23.12
C ASN A 271 -0.39 -1.64 -24.46
N ASP A 272 -0.42 -2.56 -25.43
CA ASP A 272 -0.12 -2.25 -26.82
C ASP A 272 -1.18 -1.30 -27.42
N ASP A 273 -0.74 -0.24 -28.12
CA ASP A 273 -1.62 0.69 -28.83
C ASP A 273 -2.17 0.04 -30.11
N ARG A 274 -3.22 -0.79 -29.95
CA ARG A 274 -3.91 -1.48 -31.05
C ARG A 274 -5.42 -1.19 -31.06
N PRO A 275 -6.08 -1.21 -32.24
CA PRO A 275 -7.52 -1.00 -32.34
C PRO A 275 -8.32 -1.96 -31.45
N GLY A 276 -9.37 -1.44 -30.80
CA GLY A 276 -10.29 -2.23 -29.97
C GLY A 276 -9.89 -2.35 -28.49
N ALA A 277 -8.72 -1.85 -28.07
CA ALA A 277 -8.26 -1.95 -26.68
C ALA A 277 -9.26 -1.37 -25.66
N LEU A 278 -9.62 -0.08 -25.81
CA LEU A 278 -10.56 0.60 -24.91
C LEU A 278 -11.95 -0.06 -24.91
N GLY A 279 -12.39 -0.58 -26.06
CA GLY A 279 -13.66 -1.27 -26.18
C GLY A 279 -13.71 -2.56 -25.37
N GLN A 280 -12.60 -3.30 -25.30
CA GLN A 280 -12.50 -4.51 -24.49
C GLN A 280 -12.52 -4.18 -23.00
N TYR A 281 -11.83 -3.12 -22.55
CA TYR A 281 -11.90 -2.71 -21.15
C TYR A 281 -13.33 -2.34 -20.74
N GLY A 282 -14.01 -1.52 -21.55
CA GLY A 282 -15.41 -1.17 -21.30
C GLY A 282 -16.34 -2.38 -21.29
N MET A 283 -16.12 -3.35 -22.18
CA MET A 283 -16.89 -4.60 -22.22
C MET A 283 -16.63 -5.46 -20.97
N THR A 284 -15.38 -5.58 -20.54
CA THR A 284 -15.01 -6.37 -19.35
C THR A 284 -15.62 -5.75 -18.09
N PHE A 285 -15.43 -4.46 -17.83
CA PHE A 285 -16.03 -3.81 -16.67
C PHE A 285 -17.56 -3.83 -16.72
N GLY A 286 -18.16 -3.54 -17.88
CA GLY A 286 -19.62 -3.58 -18.06
C GLY A 286 -20.24 -4.97 -17.90
N LYS A 287 -19.53 -6.04 -18.26
CA LYS A 287 -19.97 -7.44 -18.01
C LYS A 287 -20.10 -7.74 -16.52
N HIS A 288 -19.31 -7.06 -15.69
CA HIS A 288 -19.32 -7.18 -14.23
C HIS A 288 -20.15 -6.08 -13.55
N ASP A 289 -20.94 -5.32 -14.31
CA ASP A 289 -21.79 -4.20 -13.84
C ASP A 289 -20.99 -3.07 -13.16
N ILE A 290 -19.73 -2.90 -13.53
CA ILE A 290 -18.86 -1.85 -12.99
C ILE A 290 -18.82 -0.68 -13.96
N ASN A 291 -19.28 0.49 -13.51
CA ASN A 291 -19.24 1.72 -14.30
C ASN A 291 -17.85 2.39 -14.27
N ILE A 292 -17.47 3.02 -15.38
CA ILE A 292 -16.25 3.83 -15.52
C ILE A 292 -16.65 5.30 -15.39
N ALA A 293 -16.26 5.94 -14.29
CA ALA A 293 -16.57 7.33 -13.98
C ALA A 293 -15.70 8.32 -14.78
N ASP A 294 -14.41 7.99 -14.93
CA ASP A 294 -13.44 8.82 -15.65
C ASP A 294 -12.46 7.93 -16.42
N LEU A 295 -11.99 8.42 -17.57
CA LEU A 295 -11.06 7.72 -18.44
C LEU A 295 -10.06 8.69 -19.04
N THR A 296 -8.79 8.38 -18.86
CA THR A 296 -7.69 9.06 -19.52
C THR A 296 -6.83 8.07 -20.31
N PHE A 297 -6.36 8.50 -21.48
CA PHE A 297 -5.60 7.67 -22.40
C PHE A 297 -4.41 8.45 -22.95
N SER A 298 -3.24 7.83 -22.88
CA SER A 298 -2.00 8.41 -23.39
C SER A 298 -1.22 7.40 -24.20
N ARG A 299 -0.63 7.85 -25.31
CA ARG A 299 0.20 7.00 -26.17
C ARG A 299 1.58 7.60 -26.34
N LYS A 300 2.60 6.76 -26.42
CA LYS A 300 3.94 7.17 -26.83
C LYS A 300 4.27 6.58 -28.18
N LYS A 301 4.20 7.42 -29.24
CA LYS A 301 4.39 7.00 -30.65
C LYS A 301 5.63 6.15 -30.92
N ARG A 302 6.68 6.27 -30.10
CA ARG A 302 7.93 5.52 -30.26
C ARG A 302 7.95 4.15 -29.56
N SER A 303 7.13 3.92 -28.52
CA SER A 303 7.13 2.64 -27.78
C SER A 303 6.17 1.62 -28.37
N GLY A 304 5.15 2.05 -29.13
CA GLY A 304 4.03 1.17 -29.52
C GLY A 304 3.07 0.87 -28.36
N LEU A 305 3.32 1.43 -27.18
CA LEU A 305 2.54 1.24 -25.97
C LEU A 305 1.65 2.46 -25.69
N ALA A 306 0.56 2.18 -24.99
CA ALA A 306 -0.36 3.14 -24.42
C ALA A 306 -0.54 2.87 -22.93
N MET A 307 -0.92 3.91 -22.20
CA MET A 307 -1.29 3.84 -20.80
C MET A 307 -2.70 4.42 -20.64
N VAL A 308 -3.53 3.68 -19.91
CA VAL A 308 -4.91 4.04 -19.57
C VAL A 308 -4.98 4.26 -18.06
N GLY A 309 -5.59 5.36 -17.66
CA GLY A 309 -6.03 5.59 -16.28
C GLY A 309 -7.56 5.60 -16.25
N LEU A 310 -8.15 4.89 -15.30
CA LEU A 310 -9.59 4.80 -15.11
C LEU A 310 -9.92 5.10 -13.65
N ASN A 311 -11.02 5.82 -13.42
CA ASN A 311 -11.72 5.85 -12.14
C ASN A 311 -13.02 5.06 -12.29
N LEU A 312 -13.26 4.11 -11.39
CA LEU A 312 -14.44 3.26 -11.36
C LEU A 312 -15.38 3.72 -10.24
N ASP A 313 -16.68 3.50 -10.41
CA ASP A 313 -17.66 3.78 -9.34
C ASP A 313 -17.58 2.75 -8.20
N GLU A 314 -17.09 1.56 -8.49
CA GLU A 314 -17.03 0.45 -7.55
C GLU A 314 -15.70 -0.31 -7.63
N ALA A 315 -15.39 -1.09 -6.59
CA ALA A 315 -14.16 -1.86 -6.51
C ALA A 315 -14.11 -2.96 -7.58
N ALA A 316 -13.03 -2.97 -8.37
CA ALA A 316 -12.73 -4.10 -9.25
C ALA A 316 -12.21 -5.28 -8.40
N THR A 317 -12.95 -6.40 -8.41
CA THR A 317 -12.51 -7.61 -7.71
C THR A 317 -11.25 -8.18 -8.37
N LYS A 318 -10.57 -9.09 -7.66
CA LYS A 318 -9.40 -9.79 -8.20
C LYS A 318 -9.71 -10.50 -9.52
N ASP A 319 -10.86 -11.16 -9.60
CA ASP A 319 -11.27 -11.89 -10.81
C ASP A 319 -11.48 -10.96 -12.01
N VAL A 320 -12.04 -9.77 -11.80
CA VAL A 320 -12.19 -8.75 -12.84
C VAL A 320 -10.82 -8.25 -13.32
N MET A 321 -9.91 -7.95 -12.38
CA MET A 321 -8.57 -7.52 -12.71
C MET A 321 -7.75 -8.61 -13.40
N ASP A 322 -7.94 -9.87 -13.03
CA ASP A 322 -7.31 -11.01 -13.71
C ASP A 322 -7.90 -11.19 -15.13
N GLU A 323 -9.20 -10.94 -15.35
CA GLU A 323 -9.78 -10.91 -16.70
C GLU A 323 -9.14 -9.81 -17.56
N ILE A 324 -8.92 -8.60 -17.02
CA ILE A 324 -8.22 -7.51 -17.70
C ILE A 324 -6.77 -7.88 -18.02
N ARG A 325 -6.01 -8.43 -17.06
CA ARG A 325 -4.61 -8.84 -17.26
C ARG A 325 -4.44 -9.94 -18.30
N ASN A 326 -5.45 -10.79 -18.48
CA ASN A 326 -5.42 -11.87 -19.46
C ASN A 326 -5.77 -11.44 -20.89
N LEU A 327 -6.14 -10.17 -21.10
CA LEU A 327 -6.35 -9.63 -22.44
C LEU A 327 -5.01 -9.54 -23.18
N GLU A 328 -4.96 -10.04 -24.42
CA GLU A 328 -3.72 -10.23 -25.18
C GLU A 328 -2.87 -8.97 -25.37
N MET A 329 -3.48 -7.79 -25.28
CA MET A 329 -2.80 -6.49 -25.43
C MET A 329 -2.31 -5.88 -24.13
N VAL A 330 -2.69 -6.44 -22.98
CA VAL A 330 -2.34 -5.89 -21.67
C VAL A 330 -0.98 -6.43 -21.25
N GLU A 331 -0.03 -5.52 -21.05
CA GLU A 331 1.27 -5.85 -20.48
C GLU A 331 1.16 -5.99 -18.96
N ASP A 332 0.46 -5.06 -18.31
CA ASP A 332 0.15 -5.13 -16.90
C ASP A 332 -1.03 -4.21 -16.55
N ALA A 333 -1.71 -4.52 -15.44
CA ALA A 333 -2.84 -3.75 -14.93
C ALA A 333 -2.87 -3.76 -13.40
N TRP A 334 -3.02 -2.57 -12.83
CA TRP A 334 -3.03 -2.34 -11.38
C TRP A 334 -4.35 -1.72 -10.97
N TYR A 335 -4.89 -2.23 -9.86
CA TYR A 335 -6.01 -1.62 -9.16
C TYR A 335 -5.49 -1.01 -7.86
N ILE A 336 -5.87 0.23 -7.61
CA ILE A 336 -5.47 1.01 -6.43
C ILE A 336 -6.74 1.62 -5.84
N HIS A 337 -7.00 1.39 -4.56
CA HIS A 337 -8.03 2.13 -3.84
C HIS A 337 -7.39 3.32 -3.12
N LEU A 338 -7.82 4.53 -3.46
CA LEU A 338 -7.38 5.77 -2.86
C LEU A 338 -8.54 6.40 -2.08
N PRO A 339 -8.28 7.07 -0.94
CA PRO A 339 -9.32 7.81 -0.24
C PRO A 339 -9.97 8.86 -1.14
N GLU A 340 -11.30 8.95 -1.09
CA GLU A 340 -12.07 10.00 -1.75
C GLU A 340 -11.49 11.39 -1.44
N LEU A 341 -11.50 12.29 -2.42
CA LEU A 341 -11.22 13.68 -2.11
C LEU A 341 -12.39 14.26 -1.30
N PRO A 342 -12.13 15.27 -0.45
CA PRO A 342 -13.20 16.00 0.21
C PRO A 342 -14.22 16.47 -0.84
N PRO A 343 -15.53 16.35 -0.58
CA PRO A 343 -16.54 16.77 -1.52
C PRO A 343 -16.31 18.23 -1.90
N ASP A 344 -16.65 18.55 -3.15
CA ASP A 344 -16.71 19.93 -3.57
C ASP A 344 -17.71 20.68 -2.70
N SER A 345 -17.21 21.53 -1.80
CA SER A 345 -18.01 22.55 -1.16
C SER A 345 -18.41 23.59 -2.22
N GLU A 346 -19.30 23.22 -3.14
CA GLU A 346 -20.14 24.14 -3.87
C GLU A 346 -21.41 24.32 -3.04
N GLU A 347 -21.37 25.25 -2.07
CA GLU A 347 -22.54 25.94 -1.48
C GLU A 347 -22.05 26.88 -0.35
N GLU A 348 -21.24 27.88 -0.70
CA GLU A 348 -21.21 29.14 0.04
C GLU A 348 -21.11 30.27 -1.00
N ASP A 349 -22.26 30.64 -1.56
CA ASP A 349 -22.56 31.99 -2.08
C ASP A 349 -24.07 32.23 -2.11
#